data_AF-A0A7T2GL38-F1
#
_entry.id   AF-A0A7T2GL38-F1
#
_cell.length_a   1.000
_cell.length_b   1.000
_cell.length_c   1.000
_cell.angle_alpha   90.00
_cell.angle_beta   90.00
_cell.angle_gamma   90.00
#
_symmetry.space_group_name_H-M   'P 1'
#
loop_
_entity.id
_entity.type
_entity.pdbx_description
1 polymer ?
#
loop_
_entity_poly.entity_id
_entity_poly.type
_entity_poly.pdbx_seq_one_letter_code
_entity_poly.pdbx_strand_id
1 'polypeptide(L)'
;MLQELWTTIQGKGRGRAVAPLHEEDDEDIIVPELHQAPKQPLEALSGFTCIIAYRNAKGVATQRQVTCIRLEEAASTKYLRAFCHARAANRQFRLDRIEAVADLHTAEIIAEDGVSYFSRFEVTFRQESKIGWGISVSQRADLLAGMNALVFMARCDKDYHPTERDEIEKFVCSYWVREELPGDPPMEDILAHAERLSPDPEVFYGSLIRCHEHPRLAKTIRRHIQSVIEADGLLHDHEIYWGKSIDDYFRSLTG
;
A
#
# COMPACT_ATOMS: atom_id res chain seq x y z
N MET A 1 -7.36 -27.58 33.49
CA MET A 1 -7.29 -28.48 32.31
C MET A 1 -7.10 -27.68 31.01
N LEU A 2 -6.35 -26.58 31.06
CA LEU A 2 -5.84 -25.80 29.92
C LEU A 2 -4.31 -25.68 30.05
N GLN A 3 -3.69 -26.68 30.67
CA GLN A 3 -2.26 -26.75 31.02
C GLN A 3 -1.58 -28.03 30.50
N GLU A 4 -2.28 -28.89 29.73
CA GLU A 4 -1.73 -30.18 29.27
C GLU A 4 -1.72 -30.37 27.74
N LEU A 5 -2.20 -29.39 26.96
CA LEU A 5 -2.14 -29.46 25.49
C LEU A 5 -0.89 -28.80 24.89
N TRP A 6 -0.03 -28.21 25.73
CA TRP A 6 1.16 -27.46 25.32
C TRP A 6 2.48 -28.26 25.42
N THR A 7 2.45 -29.58 25.65
CA THR A 7 3.65 -30.38 25.92
C THR A 7 3.91 -31.59 25.00
N THR A 8 3.09 -31.86 23.99
CA THR A 8 3.17 -33.14 23.23
C THR A 8 3.49 -32.99 21.73
N ILE A 9 4.10 -31.89 21.30
CA ILE A 9 4.61 -31.75 19.92
C ILE A 9 6.12 -31.41 19.94
N GLN A 10 6.88 -32.24 20.64
CA GLN A 10 8.33 -32.37 20.49
C GLN A 10 8.66 -33.87 20.42
N GLY A 11 9.06 -34.32 19.24
CA GLY A 11 9.80 -35.57 19.03
C GLY A 11 8.96 -36.83 18.80
N LYS A 12 8.99 -37.32 17.56
CA LYS A 12 9.55 -38.65 17.18
C LYS A 12 9.11 -39.01 15.77
N GLY A 13 10.08 -39.16 14.89
CA GLY A 13 9.87 -39.80 13.60
C GLY A 13 9.46 -41.26 13.75
N ARG A 14 8.71 -41.74 12.75
CA ARG A 14 8.80 -43.11 12.25
C ARG A 14 8.10 -43.16 10.90
N GLY A 15 8.85 -43.62 9.91
CA GLY A 15 8.39 -43.77 8.54
C GLY A 15 7.23 -44.74 8.42
N ARG A 16 6.43 -44.53 7.37
CA ARG A 16 5.53 -45.53 6.85
C ARG A 16 5.53 -45.43 5.32
N ALA A 17 5.69 -46.60 4.71
CA ALA A 17 5.91 -46.82 3.29
C ALA A 17 4.77 -46.27 2.43
N VAL A 18 5.14 -45.62 1.33
CA VAL A 18 4.26 -45.20 0.24
C VAL A 18 4.18 -46.35 -0.76
N ALA A 19 2.96 -46.76 -1.11
CA ALA A 19 2.68 -47.72 -2.18
C ALA A 19 2.87 -47.04 -3.55
N PRO A 20 3.26 -47.76 -4.61
CA PRO A 20 3.56 -47.16 -5.89
C PRO A 20 2.25 -46.76 -6.59
N LEU A 21 2.12 -45.47 -6.91
CA LEU A 21 1.12 -44.99 -7.85
C LEU A 21 1.72 -45.07 -9.25
N HIS A 22 0.89 -45.61 -10.15
CA HIS A 22 1.05 -45.74 -11.58
C HIS A 22 1.76 -44.55 -12.23
N GLU A 23 2.83 -44.85 -12.98
CA GLU A 23 3.37 -43.98 -14.02
C GLU A 23 2.36 -44.00 -15.18
N GLU A 24 1.60 -42.91 -15.32
CA GLU A 24 0.96 -42.57 -16.59
C GLU A 24 1.84 -41.51 -17.25
N ASP A 25 2.19 -41.77 -18.51
CA ASP A 25 3.07 -40.99 -19.37
C ASP A 25 2.53 -39.56 -19.55
N ASP A 26 3.03 -38.61 -18.76
CA ASP A 26 2.92 -37.18 -19.04
C ASP A 26 3.98 -36.81 -20.09
N GLU A 27 3.53 -36.65 -21.33
CA GLU A 27 4.33 -36.05 -22.40
C GLU A 27 4.86 -34.68 -21.95
N ASP A 28 6.18 -34.52 -21.93
CA ASP A 28 6.88 -33.28 -21.60
C ASP A 28 6.36 -32.12 -22.47
N ILE A 29 5.49 -31.27 -21.91
CA ILE A 29 5.20 -29.95 -22.47
C ILE A 29 6.47 -29.11 -22.23
N ILE A 30 7.32 -29.05 -23.25
CA ILE A 30 8.43 -28.10 -23.32
C ILE A 30 7.83 -26.69 -23.35
N VAL A 31 7.72 -26.06 -22.18
CA VAL A 31 7.42 -24.63 -22.08
C VAL A 31 8.64 -23.90 -22.64
N PRO A 32 8.52 -23.12 -23.73
CA PRO A 32 9.66 -22.39 -24.25
C PRO A 32 10.17 -21.44 -23.17
N GLU A 33 11.41 -21.66 -22.74
CA GLU A 33 12.12 -20.77 -21.85
C GLU A 33 12.19 -19.40 -22.55
N LEU A 34 11.34 -18.47 -22.08
CA LEU A 34 11.33 -17.08 -22.51
C LEU A 34 12.74 -16.54 -22.24
N HIS A 35 13.54 -16.50 -23.29
CA HIS A 35 14.86 -15.91 -23.29
C HIS A 35 14.73 -14.47 -22.80
N GLN A 36 15.04 -14.26 -21.51
CA GLN A 36 15.13 -12.91 -20.97
C GLN A 36 16.28 -12.25 -21.70
N ALA A 37 15.95 -11.25 -22.52
CA ALA A 37 16.94 -10.44 -23.20
C ALA A 37 17.97 -9.94 -22.17
N PRO A 38 19.27 -9.90 -22.51
CA PRO A 38 20.30 -9.44 -21.59
C PRO A 38 19.96 -8.02 -21.10
N LYS A 39 19.75 -7.87 -19.79
CA LYS A 39 19.53 -6.56 -19.15
C LYS A 39 20.76 -5.70 -19.43
N GLN A 40 20.61 -4.68 -20.29
CA GLN A 40 21.66 -3.72 -20.52
C GLN A 40 22.06 -3.06 -19.19
N PRO A 41 23.35 -2.79 -18.95
CA PRO A 41 23.79 -2.09 -17.75
C PRO A 41 23.13 -0.70 -17.72
N LEU A 42 22.48 -0.39 -16.60
CA LEU A 42 21.76 0.86 -16.41
C LEU A 42 22.76 2.03 -16.30
N GLU A 43 22.38 3.20 -16.82
CA GLU A 43 23.26 4.37 -16.88
C GLU A 43 23.30 5.13 -15.53
N ALA A 44 24.41 5.84 -15.27
CA ALA A 44 24.53 6.74 -14.12
C ALA A 44 23.88 8.11 -14.43
N LEU A 45 22.91 8.53 -13.61
CA LEU A 45 22.14 9.76 -13.83
C LEU A 45 22.87 11.05 -13.38
N SER A 46 23.83 10.94 -12.46
CA SER A 46 24.37 12.10 -11.75
C SER A 46 25.07 13.10 -12.68
N GLY A 47 24.70 14.38 -12.58
CA GLY A 47 25.28 15.47 -13.38
C GLY A 47 24.58 15.70 -14.72
N PHE A 48 23.68 14.82 -15.15
CA PHE A 48 22.90 15.04 -16.37
C PHE A 48 22.00 16.27 -16.24
N THR A 49 22.10 17.21 -17.18
CA THR A 49 21.30 18.45 -17.15
C THR A 49 20.34 18.49 -18.33
N CYS A 50 19.07 18.73 -18.06
CA CYS A 50 18.01 18.73 -19.06
C CYS A 50 16.91 19.74 -18.72
N ILE A 51 15.97 19.91 -19.65
CA ILE A 51 14.72 20.63 -19.44
C ILE A 51 13.61 19.59 -19.25
N ILE A 52 12.75 19.76 -18.26
CA ILE A 52 11.55 18.94 -18.06
C ILE A 52 10.28 19.79 -18.21
N ALA A 53 9.29 19.26 -18.94
CA ALA A 53 7.91 19.73 -18.84
C ALA A 53 7.26 18.99 -17.67
N TYR A 54 6.83 19.72 -16.65
CA TYR A 54 6.35 19.15 -15.39
C TYR A 54 5.00 19.70 -14.97
N ARG A 55 4.05 18.80 -14.70
CA ARG A 55 2.74 19.14 -14.15
C ARG A 55 2.74 19.00 -12.63
N ASN A 56 2.46 20.09 -11.93
CA ASN A 56 2.43 20.05 -10.45
C ASN A 56 1.13 19.40 -9.91
N ALA A 57 1.03 19.24 -8.60
CA ALA A 57 -0.15 18.65 -7.94
C ALA A 57 -1.45 19.44 -8.15
N LYS A 58 -1.37 20.72 -8.54
CA LYS A 58 -2.52 21.58 -8.85
C LYS A 58 -2.86 21.56 -10.35
N GLY A 59 -2.26 20.65 -11.12
CA GLY A 59 -2.47 20.53 -12.56
C GLY A 59 -1.76 21.57 -13.41
N VAL A 60 -0.97 22.48 -12.82
CA VAL A 60 -0.29 23.55 -13.57
C VAL A 60 0.98 23.00 -14.21
N ALA A 61 1.04 23.07 -15.54
CA ALA A 61 2.19 22.70 -16.34
C ALA A 61 3.26 23.79 -16.28
N THR A 62 4.51 23.39 -16.13
CA THR A 62 5.65 24.30 -16.01
C THR A 62 6.90 23.68 -16.60
N GLN A 63 7.74 24.49 -17.25
CA GLN A 63 9.06 24.04 -17.70
C GLN A 63 10.13 24.30 -16.62
N ARG A 64 11.06 23.38 -16.47
CA ARG A 64 12.14 23.45 -15.48
C ARG A 64 13.46 22.98 -16.10
N GLN A 65 14.46 23.85 -16.08
CA GLN A 65 15.86 23.44 -16.24
C GLN A 65 16.33 22.82 -14.92
N VAL A 66 16.85 21.59 -15.00
CA VAL A 66 17.27 20.81 -13.83
C VAL A 66 18.61 20.12 -14.08
N THR A 67 19.44 20.05 -13.04
CA THR A 67 20.62 19.18 -13.02
C THR A 67 20.31 17.97 -12.14
N CYS A 68 20.24 16.80 -12.76
CA CYS A 68 19.88 15.54 -12.14
C CYS A 68 20.95 15.09 -11.15
N ILE A 69 20.53 14.69 -9.95
CA ILE A 69 21.42 14.25 -8.88
C ILE A 69 21.32 12.72 -8.77
N ARG A 70 20.10 12.21 -8.61
CA ARG A 70 19.81 10.78 -8.45
C ARG A 70 18.33 10.46 -8.69
N LEU A 71 18.04 9.19 -8.96
CA LEU A 71 16.68 8.65 -8.87
C LEU A 71 16.42 8.11 -7.48
N GLU A 72 15.25 8.45 -6.95
CA GLU A 72 14.75 7.97 -5.67
C GLU A 72 13.48 7.14 -5.91
N GLU A 73 13.30 6.08 -5.15
CA GLU A 73 12.07 5.30 -5.14
C GLU A 73 11.52 5.23 -3.71
N ALA A 74 10.27 5.60 -3.55
CA ALA A 74 9.56 5.55 -2.28
C ALA A 74 8.11 5.11 -2.54
N ALA A 75 7.65 4.09 -1.80
CA ALA A 75 6.25 3.65 -1.85
C ALA A 75 5.78 3.33 -3.30
N SER A 76 6.64 2.62 -4.06
CA SER A 76 6.50 2.28 -5.49
C SER A 76 6.38 3.47 -6.46
N THR A 77 6.59 4.69 -5.97
CA THR A 77 6.65 5.90 -6.80
C THR A 77 8.10 6.28 -7.02
N LYS A 78 8.47 6.55 -8.27
CA LYS A 78 9.81 7.03 -8.64
C LYS A 78 9.86 8.55 -8.73
N TYR A 79 10.97 9.08 -8.27
CA TYR A 79 11.22 10.51 -8.20
C TYR A 79 12.60 10.84 -8.74
N LEU A 80 12.69 11.95 -9.46
CA LEU A 80 13.93 12.60 -9.82
C LEU A 80 14.29 13.61 -8.73
N ARG A 81 15.43 13.42 -8.06
CA ARG A 81 16.04 14.47 -7.24
C ARG A 81 17.01 15.26 -8.09
N ALA A 82 16.81 16.56 -8.15
CA ALA A 82 17.59 17.45 -9.00
C ALA A 82 17.74 18.85 -8.41
N PHE A 83 18.79 19.55 -8.82
CA PHE A 83 18.92 20.98 -8.57
C PHE A 83 18.06 21.74 -9.59
N CYS A 84 17.07 22.50 -9.10
CA CYS A 84 16.16 23.29 -9.92
C CYS A 84 16.72 24.70 -10.11
N HIS A 85 17.21 25.02 -11.31
CA HIS A 85 17.85 26.31 -11.60
C HIS A 85 16.91 27.49 -11.42
N ALA A 86 15.65 27.36 -11.85
CA ALA A 86 14.62 28.39 -11.69
C ALA A 86 14.31 28.75 -10.21
N ARG A 87 14.71 27.89 -9.25
CA ARG A 87 14.48 28.10 -7.82
C ARG A 87 15.77 28.12 -7.00
N ALA A 88 16.93 27.96 -7.65
CA ALA A 88 18.24 27.81 -7.03
C ALA A 88 18.26 26.85 -5.82
N ALA A 89 17.54 25.73 -5.92
CA ALA A 89 17.35 24.80 -4.80
C ALA A 89 17.21 23.34 -5.25
N ASN A 90 17.62 22.42 -4.39
CA ASN A 90 17.38 20.98 -4.55
C ASN A 90 15.88 20.69 -4.39
N ARG A 91 15.30 20.00 -5.38
CA ARG A 91 13.87 19.62 -5.38
C ARG A 91 13.69 18.20 -5.90
N GLN A 92 12.52 17.66 -5.59
CA GLN A 92 12.10 16.34 -5.99
C GLN A 92 10.92 16.47 -6.96
N PHE A 93 10.99 15.74 -8.07
CA PHE A 93 9.98 15.71 -9.12
C PHE A 93 9.49 14.28 -9.27
N ARG A 94 8.18 14.06 -9.23
CA ARG A 94 7.65 12.71 -9.51
C ARG A 94 7.78 12.41 -11.01
N LEU A 95 8.25 11.22 -11.36
CA LEU A 95 8.48 10.87 -12.77
C LEU A 95 7.19 10.82 -13.58
N ASP A 96 6.08 10.36 -12.98
CA ASP A 96 4.75 10.28 -13.60
C ASP A 96 4.14 11.66 -13.94
N ARG A 97 4.74 12.73 -13.43
CA ARG A 97 4.33 14.12 -13.67
C ARG A 97 5.24 14.86 -14.63
N ILE A 98 6.28 14.21 -15.13
CA ILE A 98 7.16 14.73 -16.17
C ILE A 98 6.55 14.32 -17.52
N GLU A 99 6.01 15.30 -18.22
CA GLU A 99 5.29 15.13 -19.49
C GLU A 99 6.21 15.18 -20.70
N ALA A 100 7.44 15.65 -20.54
CA ALA A 100 8.46 15.60 -21.58
C ALA A 100 9.84 15.87 -20.97
N VAL A 101 10.87 15.33 -21.61
CA VAL A 101 12.27 15.66 -21.35
C VAL A 101 12.84 16.24 -22.64
N ALA A 102 13.53 17.37 -22.54
CA ALA A 102 14.20 18.03 -23.65
C ALA A 102 15.68 18.25 -23.34
N ASP A 103 16.50 18.21 -24.38
CA ASP A 103 17.92 18.52 -24.28
C ASP A 103 18.12 20.01 -23.95
N LEU A 104 19.09 20.31 -23.08
CA LEU A 104 19.31 21.68 -22.61
C LEU A 104 19.83 22.61 -23.73
N HIS A 105 20.64 22.09 -24.65
CA HIS A 105 21.35 22.91 -25.64
C HIS A 105 20.51 23.18 -26.88
N THR A 106 19.76 22.16 -27.31
CA THR A 106 18.95 22.20 -28.54
C THR A 106 17.48 22.52 -28.27
N ALA A 107 17.01 22.35 -27.03
CA ALA A 107 15.60 22.40 -26.65
C ALA A 107 14.70 21.38 -27.39
N GLU A 108 15.30 20.41 -28.09
CA GLU A 108 14.57 19.33 -28.73
C GLU A 108 14.04 18.33 -27.69
N ILE A 109 12.82 17.86 -27.89
CA ILE A 109 12.21 16.83 -27.04
C ILE A 109 12.92 15.51 -27.30
N ILE A 110 13.60 14.99 -26.28
CA ILE A 110 14.32 13.72 -26.31
C ILE A 110 13.47 12.57 -25.75
N ALA A 111 12.36 12.87 -25.05
CA ALA A 111 11.29 11.93 -24.74
C ALA A 111 9.98 12.62 -24.38
N GLU A 112 8.87 11.93 -24.70
CA GLU A 112 7.49 12.38 -24.45
C GLU A 112 6.95 11.99 -23.07
N ASP A 113 7.73 11.28 -22.24
CA ASP A 113 7.36 11.02 -20.86
C ASP A 113 8.59 10.75 -19.98
N GLY A 114 8.52 11.17 -18.72
CA GLY A 114 9.62 10.99 -17.78
C GLY A 114 9.79 9.56 -17.27
N VAL A 115 8.72 8.77 -17.19
CA VAL A 115 8.80 7.40 -16.63
C VAL A 115 9.66 6.52 -17.53
N SER A 116 9.36 6.50 -18.83
CA SER A 116 10.12 5.78 -19.86
C SER A 116 11.52 6.33 -19.98
N TYR A 117 11.69 7.67 -20.08
CA TYR A 117 13.01 8.27 -20.23
C TYR A 117 13.95 7.89 -19.09
N PHE A 118 13.50 8.01 -17.84
CA PHE A 118 14.35 7.78 -16.68
C PHE A 118 14.45 6.30 -16.28
N SER A 119 13.68 5.40 -16.89
CA SER A 119 13.77 3.95 -16.62
C SER A 119 15.12 3.34 -17.00
N ARG A 120 15.88 3.99 -17.88
CA ARG A 120 17.23 3.59 -18.31
C ARG A 120 18.33 3.78 -17.26
N PHE A 121 18.04 4.56 -16.20
CA PHE A 121 19.03 4.88 -15.16
C PHE A 121 18.80 4.06 -13.89
N GLU A 122 19.87 3.79 -13.14
CA GLU A 122 19.77 3.11 -11.85
C GLU A 122 19.05 3.95 -10.79
N VAL A 123 18.15 3.31 -10.05
CA VAL A 123 17.60 3.87 -8.81
C VAL A 123 18.69 3.85 -7.75
N THR A 124 19.36 4.98 -7.58
CA THR A 124 20.52 5.11 -6.69
C THR A 124 20.13 5.20 -5.20
N PHE A 125 18.86 5.44 -4.89
CA PHE A 125 18.38 5.52 -3.51
C PHE A 125 16.95 5.00 -3.37
N ARG A 126 16.78 3.89 -2.65
CA ARG A 126 15.48 3.41 -2.23
C ARG A 126 15.24 3.86 -0.80
N GLN A 127 14.20 4.67 -0.59
CA GLN A 127 13.76 4.97 0.75
C GLN A 127 12.86 3.83 1.21
N GLU A 128 13.45 2.83 1.87
CA GLU A 128 12.71 1.89 2.71
C GLU A 128 12.15 2.69 3.88
N SER A 129 10.97 3.26 3.73
CA SER A 129 10.29 3.88 4.85
C SER A 129 9.87 2.76 5.79
N LYS A 130 10.58 2.62 6.93
CA LYS A 130 10.15 1.75 8.05
C LYS A 130 8.71 2.00 8.52
N ILE A 131 8.12 3.15 8.14
CA ILE A 131 6.75 3.58 8.48
C ILE A 131 5.74 3.25 7.36
N GLY A 132 6.22 2.98 6.14
CA GLY A 132 5.40 2.82 4.94
C GLY A 132 4.87 1.41 4.70
N TRP A 133 5.31 0.41 5.49
CA TRP A 133 4.91 -1.00 5.38
C TRP A 133 5.05 -1.60 3.97
N GLY A 134 5.96 -1.05 3.15
CA GLY A 134 6.15 -1.51 1.76
C GLY A 134 5.05 -1.13 0.77
N ILE A 135 4.04 -0.33 1.19
CA ILE A 135 2.89 0.04 0.37
C ILE A 135 2.94 1.51 -0.06
N SER A 136 2.16 1.88 -1.08
CA SER A 136 2.08 3.27 -1.58
C SER A 136 1.49 4.22 -0.53
N VAL A 137 1.72 5.53 -0.69
CA VAL A 137 1.12 6.55 0.21
C VAL A 137 -0.41 6.49 0.21
N SER A 138 -1.04 6.24 -0.94
CA SER A 138 -2.50 6.11 -1.03
C SER A 138 -2.98 4.86 -0.30
N GLN A 139 -2.36 3.71 -0.57
CA GLN A 139 -2.70 2.44 0.09
C GLN A 139 -2.52 2.53 1.61
N ARG A 140 -1.47 3.20 2.07
CA ARG A 140 -1.29 3.45 3.50
C ARG A 140 -2.40 4.33 4.07
N ALA A 141 -2.81 5.38 3.37
CA ALA A 141 -3.89 6.24 3.83
C ALA A 141 -5.24 5.50 3.85
N ASP A 142 -5.48 4.60 2.91
CA ASP A 142 -6.66 3.73 2.83
C ASP A 142 -6.71 2.72 3.99
N LEU A 143 -5.59 2.05 4.25
CA LEU A 143 -5.42 1.15 5.38
C LEU A 143 -5.66 1.88 6.71
N LEU A 144 -5.06 3.07 6.88
CA LEU A 144 -5.23 3.88 8.07
C LEU A 144 -6.68 4.37 8.25
N ALA A 145 -7.38 4.72 7.17
CA ALA A 145 -8.78 5.10 7.26
C ALA A 145 -9.64 3.94 7.76
N GLY A 146 -9.44 2.73 7.22
CA GLY A 146 -10.15 1.55 7.73
C GLY A 146 -9.81 1.25 9.19
N MET A 147 -8.54 1.32 9.58
CA MET A 147 -8.12 1.12 10.97
C MET A 147 -8.70 2.17 11.92
N ASN A 148 -8.69 3.45 11.54
CA ASN A 148 -9.30 4.51 12.34
C ASN A 148 -10.80 4.28 12.55
N ALA A 149 -11.50 3.82 11.50
CA ALA A 149 -12.91 3.49 11.62
C ALA A 149 -13.15 2.33 12.60
N LEU A 150 -12.40 1.25 12.50
CA LEU A 150 -12.54 0.09 13.40
C LEU A 150 -12.14 0.42 14.84
N VAL A 151 -11.01 1.11 15.04
CA VAL A 151 -10.55 1.49 16.39
C VAL A 151 -11.52 2.47 17.05
N PHE A 152 -12.13 3.38 16.29
CA PHE A 152 -13.17 4.25 16.83
C PHE A 152 -14.37 3.46 17.32
N MET A 153 -14.86 2.51 16.51
CA MET A 153 -16.01 1.66 16.85
C MET A 153 -15.73 0.79 18.08
N ALA A 154 -14.58 0.12 18.10
CA ALA A 154 -14.08 -0.65 19.24
C ALA A 154 -14.09 0.18 20.55
N ARG A 155 -13.57 1.41 20.49
CA ARG A 155 -13.47 2.27 21.68
C ARG A 155 -14.78 2.88 22.16
N CYS A 156 -15.89 2.69 21.45
CA CYS A 156 -17.17 3.23 21.89
C CYS A 156 -17.62 2.62 23.23
N ASP A 157 -17.25 1.36 23.53
CA ASP A 157 -17.61 0.69 24.79
C ASP A 157 -16.54 0.80 25.92
N LYS A 158 -15.59 1.73 25.76
CA LYS A 158 -14.55 2.11 26.76
C LYS A 158 -13.54 1.04 27.18
N ASP A 159 -13.74 -0.24 26.87
CA ASP A 159 -12.79 -1.31 27.12
C ASP A 159 -12.27 -1.90 25.81
N TYR A 160 -10.94 -1.81 25.57
CA TYR A 160 -10.32 -2.40 24.38
C TYR A 160 -10.17 -3.92 24.59
N HIS A 161 -10.94 -4.72 23.88
CA HIS A 161 -10.99 -6.17 24.04
C HIS A 161 -10.05 -6.91 23.07
N PRO A 162 -9.48 -8.08 23.46
CA PRO A 162 -8.67 -8.90 22.56
C PRO A 162 -9.38 -9.28 21.25
N THR A 163 -10.70 -9.40 21.27
CA THR A 163 -11.56 -9.64 20.10
C THR A 163 -11.48 -8.53 19.05
N GLU A 164 -11.28 -7.28 19.48
CA GLU A 164 -11.15 -6.13 18.60
C GLU A 164 -9.81 -6.11 17.87
N ARG A 165 -8.74 -6.57 18.55
CA ARG A 165 -7.43 -6.78 17.91
C ARG A 165 -7.53 -7.82 16.80
N ASP A 166 -8.23 -8.93 17.05
CA ASP A 166 -8.45 -9.99 16.05
C ASP A 166 -9.23 -9.47 14.83
N GLU A 167 -10.23 -8.61 15.03
CA GLU A 167 -10.98 -8.02 13.91
C GLU A 167 -10.13 -7.02 13.11
N ILE A 168 -9.29 -6.22 13.77
CA ILE A 168 -8.33 -5.35 13.07
C ILE A 168 -7.33 -6.19 12.26
N GLU A 169 -6.84 -7.30 12.80
CA GLU A 169 -5.96 -8.23 12.08
C GLU A 169 -6.65 -8.82 10.84
N LYS A 170 -7.89 -9.32 10.98
CA LYS A 170 -8.69 -9.84 9.84
C LYS A 170 -8.94 -8.76 8.80
N PHE A 171 -9.14 -7.50 9.22
CA PHE A 171 -9.25 -6.37 8.32
C PHE A 171 -7.96 -6.14 7.53
N VAL A 172 -6.80 -6.08 8.20
CA VAL A 172 -5.49 -5.89 7.54
C VAL A 172 -5.24 -6.98 6.51
N CYS A 173 -5.46 -8.25 6.86
CA CYS A 173 -5.35 -9.39 5.93
C CYS A 173 -6.30 -9.25 4.73
N SER A 174 -7.57 -8.91 4.99
CA SER A 174 -8.56 -8.72 3.93
C SER A 174 -8.18 -7.58 2.99
N TYR A 175 -7.67 -6.49 3.55
CA TYR A 175 -7.21 -5.33 2.80
C TYR A 175 -6.01 -5.69 1.91
N TRP A 176 -5.01 -6.37 2.48
CA TRP A 176 -3.80 -6.79 1.77
C TRP A 176 -4.12 -7.65 0.55
N VAL A 177 -5.00 -8.64 0.72
CA VAL A 177 -5.41 -9.55 -0.36
C VAL A 177 -6.25 -8.84 -1.43
N ARG A 178 -7.20 -7.98 -1.02
CA ARG A 178 -8.13 -7.33 -1.96
C ARG A 178 -7.50 -6.21 -2.77
N GLU A 179 -6.50 -5.54 -2.20
CA GLU A 179 -5.73 -4.50 -2.88
C GLU A 179 -4.48 -5.07 -3.57
N GLU A 180 -4.31 -6.40 -3.58
CA GLU A 180 -3.20 -7.10 -4.26
C GLU A 180 -1.82 -6.53 -3.87
N LEU A 181 -1.65 -6.27 -2.57
CA LEU A 181 -0.44 -5.64 -2.05
C LEU A 181 0.76 -6.61 -2.09
N PRO A 182 1.99 -6.11 -2.34
CA PRO A 182 3.16 -6.96 -2.46
C PRO A 182 3.58 -7.54 -1.10
N GLY A 183 3.93 -8.83 -1.10
CA GLY A 183 4.45 -9.53 0.06
C GLY A 183 3.42 -9.71 1.19
N ASP A 184 3.88 -10.26 2.30
CA ASP A 184 3.06 -10.43 3.49
C ASP A 184 2.93 -9.10 4.26
N PRO A 185 1.77 -8.84 4.91
CA PRO A 185 1.62 -7.68 5.79
C PRO A 185 2.64 -7.75 6.92
N PRO A 186 3.37 -6.66 7.25
CA PRO A 186 4.16 -6.57 8.46
C PRO A 186 3.22 -6.43 9.67
N MET A 187 2.57 -7.54 10.03
CA MET A 187 1.40 -7.56 10.89
C MET A 187 1.68 -6.95 12.26
N GLU A 188 2.78 -7.34 12.89
CA GLU A 188 3.18 -6.82 14.21
C GLU A 188 3.32 -5.29 14.20
N ASP A 189 3.93 -4.72 13.16
CA ASP A 189 4.12 -3.26 13.06
C ASP A 189 2.79 -2.53 12.86
N ILE A 190 1.87 -3.12 12.09
CA ILE A 190 0.55 -2.56 11.81
C ILE A 190 -0.34 -2.61 13.05
N LEU A 191 -0.38 -3.76 13.74
CA LEU A 191 -1.17 -3.93 14.96
C LEU A 191 -0.62 -3.05 16.09
N ALA A 192 0.70 -2.99 16.26
CA ALA A 192 1.32 -2.07 17.22
C ALA A 192 1.06 -0.60 16.88
N HIS A 193 0.78 -0.25 15.61
CA HIS A 193 0.32 1.09 15.25
C HIS A 193 -1.16 1.28 15.60
N ALA A 194 -2.01 0.31 15.31
CA ALA A 194 -3.44 0.34 15.60
C ALA A 194 -3.73 0.55 17.10
N GLU A 195 -3.00 -0.13 17.99
CA GLU A 195 -3.14 0.00 19.45
C GLU A 195 -2.87 1.43 19.95
N ARG A 196 -2.04 2.19 19.24
CA ARG A 196 -1.71 3.58 19.56
C ARG A 196 -2.66 4.59 18.94
N LEU A 197 -3.56 4.17 18.05
CA LEU A 197 -4.56 5.07 17.48
C LEU A 197 -5.57 5.47 18.55
N SER A 198 -5.94 6.75 18.54
CA SER A 198 -7.01 7.28 19.39
C SER A 198 -7.85 8.25 18.57
N PRO A 199 -8.54 7.75 17.53
CA PRO A 199 -9.31 8.60 16.63
C PRO A 199 -10.42 9.31 17.41
N ASP A 200 -10.60 10.59 17.12
CA ASP A 200 -11.75 11.36 17.56
C ASP A 200 -12.88 11.28 16.50
N PRO A 201 -14.08 11.84 16.76
CA PRO A 201 -15.17 11.80 15.79
C PRO A 201 -14.81 12.44 14.44
N GLU A 202 -13.97 13.48 14.39
CA GLU A 202 -13.58 14.13 13.14
C GLU A 202 -12.71 13.21 12.28
N VAL A 203 -11.71 12.56 12.90
CA VAL A 203 -10.87 11.54 12.26
C VAL A 203 -11.70 10.36 11.77
N PHE A 204 -12.70 9.94 12.56
CA PHE A 204 -13.62 8.88 12.20
C PHE A 204 -14.42 9.23 10.93
N TYR A 205 -15.09 10.38 10.90
CA TYR A 205 -15.86 10.82 9.74
C TYR A 205 -14.98 11.02 8.49
N GLY A 206 -13.81 11.64 8.64
CA GLY A 206 -12.83 11.77 7.54
C GLY A 206 -12.40 10.42 6.98
N SER A 207 -12.24 9.42 7.85
CA SER A 207 -11.90 8.05 7.46
C SER A 207 -13.05 7.35 6.73
N LEU A 208 -14.30 7.56 7.16
CA LEU A 208 -15.49 7.02 6.46
C LEU A 208 -15.68 7.63 5.07
N ILE A 209 -15.48 8.94 4.92
CA ILE A 209 -15.51 9.62 3.61
C ILE A 209 -14.51 8.94 2.66
N ARG A 210 -13.26 8.80 3.12
CA ARG A 210 -12.22 8.14 2.32
C ARG A 210 -12.57 6.69 1.98
N CYS A 211 -13.08 5.93 2.95
CA CYS A 211 -13.51 4.55 2.71
C CYS A 211 -14.61 4.49 1.65
N HIS A 212 -15.55 5.43 1.67
CA HIS A 212 -16.65 5.52 0.70
C HIS A 212 -16.16 5.83 -0.71
N GLU A 213 -15.20 6.76 -0.86
CA GLU A 213 -14.60 7.11 -2.16
C GLU A 213 -13.91 5.92 -2.86
N HIS A 214 -13.64 4.83 -2.13
CA HIS A 214 -13.00 3.62 -2.62
C HIS A 214 -13.93 2.40 -2.49
N PRO A 215 -14.69 2.00 -3.53
CA PRO A 215 -15.72 0.96 -3.42
C PRO A 215 -15.26 -0.40 -2.87
N ARG A 216 -14.02 -0.81 -3.19
CA ARG A 216 -13.41 -2.04 -2.67
C ARG A 216 -13.14 -1.95 -1.15
N LEU A 217 -12.64 -0.80 -0.71
CA LEU A 217 -12.41 -0.49 0.70
C LEU A 217 -13.73 -0.37 1.45
N ALA A 218 -14.72 0.35 0.91
CA ALA A 218 -16.07 0.48 1.48
C ALA A 218 -16.72 -0.88 1.79
N LYS A 219 -16.65 -1.83 0.84
CA LYS A 219 -17.18 -3.19 1.04
C LYS A 219 -16.42 -3.95 2.13
N THR A 220 -15.11 -3.78 2.18
CA THR A 220 -14.25 -4.46 3.15
C THR A 220 -14.49 -3.93 4.55
N ILE A 221 -14.49 -2.60 4.72
CA ILE A 221 -14.66 -1.96 6.02
C ILE A 221 -16.05 -2.19 6.60
N ARG A 222 -17.12 -2.14 5.78
CA ARG A 222 -18.49 -2.38 6.24
C ARG A 222 -18.67 -3.75 6.88
N ARG A 223 -18.05 -4.78 6.28
CA ARG A 223 -18.09 -6.15 6.81
C ARG A 223 -17.39 -6.22 8.18
N HIS A 224 -16.24 -5.58 8.33
CA HIS A 224 -15.47 -5.61 9.57
C HIS A 224 -16.07 -4.74 10.67
N ILE A 225 -16.66 -3.59 10.33
CA ILE A 225 -17.44 -2.78 11.29
C ILE A 225 -18.62 -3.61 11.84
N GLN A 226 -19.34 -4.32 10.96
CA GLN A 226 -20.42 -5.20 11.40
C GLN A 226 -19.92 -6.30 12.34
N SER A 227 -18.77 -6.91 12.03
CA SER A 227 -18.15 -7.94 12.89
C SER A 227 -17.70 -7.39 14.24
N VAL A 228 -17.17 -6.17 14.32
CA VAL A 228 -16.84 -5.51 15.59
C VAL A 228 -18.11 -5.28 16.43
N ILE A 229 -19.17 -4.74 15.84
CA ILE A 229 -20.46 -4.53 16.54
C ILE A 229 -21.08 -5.87 17.01
N GLU A 230 -20.94 -6.94 16.24
CA GLU A 230 -21.48 -8.26 16.59
C GLU A 230 -20.62 -9.03 17.59
N ALA A 231 -19.30 -8.79 17.63
CA ALA A 231 -18.34 -9.53 18.45
C ALA A 231 -18.56 -9.33 19.96
N ASP A 232 -19.02 -8.14 20.37
CA ASP A 232 -19.16 -7.81 21.79
C ASP A 232 -20.52 -8.25 22.38
N GLY A 233 -21.47 -8.68 21.53
CA GLY A 233 -22.71 -9.35 21.94
C GLY A 233 -23.69 -8.52 22.79
N LEU A 234 -23.32 -7.28 23.16
CA LEU A 234 -24.11 -6.31 23.91
C LEU A 234 -24.28 -5.06 23.08
N LEU A 235 -25.37 -4.98 22.30
CA LEU A 235 -25.69 -3.77 21.55
C LEU A 235 -26.06 -2.64 22.51
N HIS A 236 -25.15 -1.71 22.72
CA HIS A 236 -25.43 -0.48 23.45
C HIS A 236 -26.15 0.53 22.54
N ASP A 237 -26.97 1.41 23.12
CA ASP A 237 -27.77 2.40 22.37
C ASP A 237 -26.91 3.26 21.41
N HIS A 238 -25.64 3.48 21.76
CA HIS A 238 -24.69 4.24 20.96
C HIS A 238 -24.18 3.46 19.74
N GLU A 239 -24.02 2.14 19.82
CA GLU A 239 -23.57 1.28 18.71
C GLU A 239 -24.68 1.08 17.67
N ILE A 240 -25.93 0.99 18.13
CA ILE A 240 -27.11 0.98 17.26
C ILE A 240 -27.21 2.33 16.52
N TYR A 241 -26.99 3.45 17.23
CA TYR A 241 -26.98 4.77 16.62
C TYR A 241 -25.88 4.88 15.55
N TRP A 242 -24.63 4.54 15.89
CA TRP A 242 -23.51 4.64 14.96
C TRP A 242 -23.61 3.65 13.80
N GLY A 243 -23.99 2.40 14.05
CA GLY A 243 -24.23 1.40 13.00
C GLY A 243 -25.30 1.86 12.01
N LYS A 244 -26.41 2.42 12.51
CA LYS A 244 -27.46 3.00 11.67
C LYS A 244 -26.97 4.25 10.94
N SER A 245 -26.24 5.15 11.59
CA SER A 245 -25.68 6.35 10.95
C SER A 245 -24.67 6.01 9.86
N ILE A 246 -23.86 4.96 10.05
CA ILE A 246 -22.93 4.46 9.04
C ILE A 246 -23.70 3.84 7.87
N ASP A 247 -24.70 3.00 8.13
CA ASP A 247 -25.50 2.37 7.09
C ASP A 247 -26.30 3.40 6.27
N ASP A 248 -26.91 4.38 6.95
CA ASP A 248 -27.62 5.51 6.35
C ASP A 248 -26.66 6.41 5.55
N TYR A 249 -25.44 6.67 6.06
CA TYR A 249 -24.41 7.43 5.36
C TYR A 249 -23.99 6.71 4.06
N PHE A 250 -23.64 5.43 4.13
CA PHE A 250 -23.28 4.65 2.94
C PHE A 250 -24.44 4.54 1.94
N ARG A 251 -25.71 4.48 2.38
CA ARG A 251 -26.89 4.47 1.51
C ARG A 251 -27.14 5.81 0.84
N SER A 252 -27.00 6.92 1.59
CA SER A 252 -27.25 8.29 1.13
C SER A 252 -26.34 8.74 -0.01
N LEU A 253 -25.18 8.09 -0.16
CA LEU A 253 -24.20 8.36 -1.19
C LEU A 253 -24.27 7.41 -2.40
N THR A 254 -25.15 6.40 -2.34
CA THR A 254 -25.44 5.45 -3.44
C THR A 254 -26.75 5.76 -4.18
N GLY A 255 -27.43 6.86 -3.84
CA GLY A 255 -28.58 7.40 -4.58
C GLY A 255 -28.19 8.63 -5.39
#